data_AF-A0A7C6EVT5-F1
#
_entry.id   AF-A0A7C6EVT5-F1
#
_cell.length_a   1.000
_cell.length_b   1.000
_cell.length_c   1.000
_cell.angle_alpha   90.00
_cell.angle_beta   90.00
_cell.angle_gamma   90.00
#
_symmetry.space_group_name_H-M   'P 1'
#
loop_
_entity.id
_entity.type
_entity.pdbx_description
1 polymer ?
#
loop_
_entity_poly.entity_id
_entity_poly.type
_entity_poly.pdbx_seq_one_letter_code
_entity_poly.pdbx_strand_id
1 'polypeptide(L)'
;MGQMTIVGTETKSDLVVEMERRDSGGIEMSLESTVGALFGPQIRRTVLDTLARLGVQHARVRITDQGALDWVIQARVEVAVRRLWPVEEPGAPPAKKVQYPHVPKDRLRRTRLYLPGNHPDFMLNAGLFCPDAVILDLEDSVAPADKDAARVLVRNALRQVDFGSAERMVRINSLRTEYGLKDVEMIAPEAPDTLLIPKCEGPEDVQAVAELLDGLESRFSLPWRIHLMPIVESARGVWRAYEIASASDRVVALAFGAEDFTADIGAEKTPEGRESFVARCLVVLGAKAAGVQAIDTVYSDVQDVEGLIQSTRESVSLGFDGKGVIHPLQIEPVHRAFAPTPEQIERARQIVAALEEAERRGSGVATLGSKMIDAPVAARARRILQLAKEMGFRIEGEE
;
A
#
# COMPACT_ATOMS: atom_id res chain seq x y z
N MET A 1 -33.96 22.67 -13.99
CA MET A 1 -32.93 22.98 -12.97
C MET A 1 -31.66 22.31 -13.42
N GLY A 2 -30.54 23.05 -13.49
CA GLY A 2 -29.26 22.48 -13.92
C GLY A 2 -28.84 21.34 -12.98
N GLN A 3 -28.28 20.27 -13.53
CA GLN A 3 -27.72 19.19 -12.73
C GLN A 3 -26.52 19.74 -11.94
N MET A 4 -26.48 19.49 -10.64
CA MET A 4 -25.44 19.98 -9.72
C MET A 4 -24.74 18.83 -9.03
N THR A 5 -23.45 19.00 -8.73
CA THR A 5 -22.68 18.07 -7.91
C THR A 5 -21.75 18.81 -6.95
N ILE A 6 -21.39 18.15 -5.86
CA ILE A 6 -20.43 18.61 -4.87
C ILE A 6 -19.38 17.51 -4.70
N VAL A 7 -18.10 17.86 -4.76
CA VAL A 7 -17.00 16.91 -4.67
C VAL A 7 -15.88 17.48 -3.79
N GLY A 8 -15.30 16.62 -2.96
CA GLY A 8 -14.17 16.96 -2.09
C GLY A 8 -14.61 17.42 -0.71
N THR A 9 -13.66 17.91 0.08
CA THR A 9 -13.88 18.23 1.50
C THR A 9 -13.22 19.55 1.87
N GLU A 10 -13.65 20.14 2.99
CA GLU A 10 -13.02 21.31 3.59
C GLU A 10 -11.85 20.93 4.53
N THR A 11 -11.26 19.75 4.33
CA THR A 11 -10.09 19.33 5.10
C THR A 11 -8.80 19.93 4.53
N LYS A 12 -7.75 19.94 5.35
CA LYS A 12 -6.44 20.49 4.98
C LYS A 12 -5.93 19.84 3.68
N SER A 13 -5.33 20.64 2.79
CA SER A 13 -4.78 20.18 1.51
C SER A 13 -5.81 19.62 0.52
N ASP A 14 -7.10 19.88 0.75
CA ASP A 14 -8.21 19.52 -0.13
C ASP A 14 -9.04 20.76 -0.48
N LEU A 15 -10.04 20.57 -1.34
CA LEU A 15 -10.97 21.59 -1.76
C LEU A 15 -12.36 21.01 -1.98
N VAL A 16 -13.38 21.84 -1.82
CA VAL A 16 -14.74 21.56 -2.27
C VAL A 16 -14.95 22.20 -3.64
N VAL A 17 -15.45 21.40 -4.59
CA VAL A 17 -15.89 21.83 -5.91
C VAL A 17 -17.40 21.65 -5.99
N GLU A 18 -18.13 22.77 -5.98
CA GLU A 18 -19.54 22.81 -6.35
C GLU A 18 -19.64 23.15 -7.84
N MET A 19 -20.28 22.29 -8.62
CA MET A 19 -20.39 22.48 -10.07
C MET A 19 -21.82 22.31 -10.54
N GLU A 20 -22.29 23.26 -11.35
CA GLU A 20 -23.58 23.23 -12.04
C GLU A 20 -23.34 23.20 -13.54
N ARG A 21 -23.94 22.20 -14.21
CA ARG A 21 -23.93 22.10 -15.67
C ARG A 21 -24.78 23.21 -16.29
N ARG A 22 -24.22 23.90 -17.30
CA ARG A 22 -24.90 24.91 -18.11
C ARG A 22 -24.82 24.57 -19.59
N ASP A 23 -25.80 25.01 -20.37
CA ASP A 23 -25.80 24.81 -21.83
C ASP A 23 -25.22 26.01 -22.60
N SER A 24 -25.03 27.15 -21.94
CA SER A 24 -24.45 28.37 -22.52
C SER A 24 -23.94 29.33 -21.44
N GLY A 25 -23.18 30.35 -21.85
CA GLY A 25 -22.75 31.46 -20.97
C GLY A 25 -21.30 31.38 -20.47
N GLY A 26 -20.51 30.45 -21.00
CA GLY A 26 -19.10 30.29 -20.64
C GLY A 26 -18.90 29.67 -19.25
N ILE A 27 -17.66 29.76 -18.74
CA ILE A 27 -17.31 29.32 -17.39
C ILE A 27 -17.48 30.50 -16.42
N GLU A 28 -18.43 30.38 -15.50
CA GLU A 28 -18.63 31.30 -14.38
C GLU A 28 -17.95 30.71 -13.14
N MET A 29 -16.94 31.37 -12.58
CA MET A 29 -16.13 30.82 -11.48
C MET A 29 -15.95 31.76 -10.29
N SER A 30 -16.29 31.28 -9.09
CA SER A 30 -15.93 31.90 -7.81
C SER A 30 -14.92 31.05 -7.04
N LEU A 31 -13.97 31.70 -6.35
CA LEU A 31 -12.93 31.04 -5.55
C LEU A 31 -12.84 31.72 -4.18
N GLU A 32 -13.00 30.93 -3.14
CA GLU A 32 -12.61 31.22 -1.75
C GLU A 32 -11.45 30.29 -1.39
N SER A 33 -10.35 30.81 -0.87
CA SER A 33 -9.15 30.02 -0.57
C SER A 33 -8.39 30.59 0.61
N THR A 34 -7.99 29.73 1.54
CA THR A 34 -7.11 30.11 2.67
C THR A 34 -5.73 30.58 2.23
N VAL A 35 -5.30 30.22 1.02
CA VAL A 35 -4.02 30.63 0.41
C VAL A 35 -4.23 31.55 -0.80
N GLY A 36 -5.44 32.08 -0.98
CA GLY A 36 -5.87 32.82 -2.18
C GLY A 36 -5.08 34.10 -2.45
N ALA A 37 -4.57 34.76 -1.40
CA ALA A 37 -3.74 35.96 -1.53
C ALA A 37 -2.43 35.71 -2.29
N LEU A 38 -1.90 34.47 -2.23
CA LEU A 38 -0.65 34.09 -2.86
C LEU A 38 -0.89 33.26 -4.13
N PHE A 39 -1.83 32.31 -4.09
CA PHE A 39 -1.99 31.30 -5.13
C PHE A 39 -3.33 31.35 -5.88
N GLY A 40 -4.18 32.33 -5.61
CA GLY A 40 -5.50 32.46 -6.26
C GLY A 40 -5.47 32.42 -7.80
N PRO A 41 -4.57 33.15 -8.49
CA PRO A 41 -4.44 33.06 -9.94
C PRO A 41 -4.05 31.67 -10.45
N GLN A 42 -3.17 30.95 -9.74
CA GLN A 42 -2.76 29.60 -10.09
C GLN A 42 -3.91 28.61 -9.92
N ILE A 43 -4.63 28.64 -8.79
CA ILE A 43 -5.78 27.77 -8.54
C ILE A 43 -6.82 27.93 -9.65
N ARG A 44 -7.18 29.18 -9.98
CA ARG A 44 -8.12 29.49 -11.08
C ARG A 44 -7.66 28.92 -12.41
N ARG A 45 -6.37 29.08 -12.73
CA ARG A 45 -5.78 28.54 -13.95
C ARG A 45 -5.87 27.01 -13.96
N THR A 46 -5.48 26.33 -12.88
CA THR A 46 -5.54 24.87 -12.78
C THR A 46 -6.96 24.35 -13.00
N VAL A 47 -7.98 25.00 -12.41
CA VAL A 47 -9.40 24.64 -12.64
C VAL A 47 -9.78 24.83 -14.12
N LEU A 48 -9.48 25.98 -14.71
CA LEU A 48 -9.84 26.29 -16.10
C LEU A 48 -9.13 25.37 -17.09
N ASP A 49 -7.84 25.11 -16.90
CA ASP A 49 -7.05 24.20 -17.75
C ASP A 49 -7.60 22.76 -17.66
N THR A 50 -8.06 22.34 -16.48
CA THR A 50 -8.70 21.03 -16.29
C THR A 50 -10.05 20.94 -17.02
N LEU A 51 -10.91 21.95 -16.87
CA LEU A 51 -12.19 22.02 -17.56
C LEU A 51 -12.01 22.02 -19.09
N ALA A 52 -11.05 22.80 -19.59
CA ALA A 52 -10.72 22.85 -21.00
C ALA A 52 -10.24 21.48 -21.53
N ARG A 53 -9.34 20.80 -20.79
CA ARG A 53 -8.88 19.44 -21.12
C ARG A 53 -10.04 18.42 -21.18
N LEU A 54 -11.03 18.59 -20.31
CA LEU A 54 -12.23 17.74 -20.26
C LEU A 54 -13.34 18.19 -21.24
N GLY A 55 -13.09 19.21 -22.07
CA GLY A 55 -14.05 19.69 -23.07
C GLY A 55 -15.24 20.48 -22.51
N VAL A 56 -15.18 20.95 -21.26
CA VAL A 56 -16.27 21.71 -20.63
C VAL A 56 -16.17 23.18 -21.01
N GLN A 57 -17.16 23.67 -21.76
CA GLN A 57 -17.24 25.07 -22.21
C GLN A 57 -18.19 25.93 -21.36
N HIS A 58 -19.17 25.30 -20.71
CA HIS A 58 -20.27 25.99 -20.03
C HIS A 58 -20.53 25.34 -18.67
N ALA A 59 -20.21 26.06 -17.59
CA ALA A 59 -20.42 25.60 -16.23
C ALA A 59 -20.42 26.78 -15.26
N ARG A 60 -21.11 26.63 -14.13
CA ARG A 60 -20.86 27.45 -12.95
C ARG A 60 -20.07 26.62 -11.96
N VAL A 61 -18.97 27.17 -11.47
CA VAL A 61 -18.03 26.49 -10.57
C VAL A 61 -17.77 27.37 -9.35
N ARG A 62 -18.04 26.85 -8.17
CA ARG A 62 -17.62 27.45 -6.91
C ARG A 62 -16.57 26.56 -6.26
N ILE A 63 -15.45 27.17 -5.92
CA ILE A 63 -14.32 26.51 -5.26
C ILE A 63 -14.16 27.07 -3.85
N THR A 64 -14.13 26.19 -2.86
CA THR A 64 -13.71 26.47 -1.48
C THR A 64 -12.45 25.67 -1.20
N ASP A 65 -11.30 26.34 -1.14
CA ASP A 65 -9.98 25.72 -1.10
C ASP A 65 -9.28 25.86 0.26
N GLN A 66 -8.70 24.76 0.72
CA GLN A 66 -7.96 24.64 1.98
C GLN A 66 -6.48 24.34 1.75
N GLY A 67 -5.90 24.96 0.72
CA GLY A 67 -4.49 24.78 0.34
C GLY A 67 -4.23 23.52 -0.47
N ALA A 68 -5.18 23.12 -1.31
CA ALA A 68 -5.04 21.97 -2.18
C ALA A 68 -3.94 22.16 -3.23
N LEU A 69 -3.18 21.10 -3.49
CA LEU A 69 -2.19 21.09 -4.56
C LEU A 69 -2.85 20.86 -5.92
N ASP A 70 -2.17 21.23 -7.00
CA ASP A 70 -2.71 21.16 -8.36
C ASP A 70 -3.26 19.77 -8.74
N TRP A 71 -2.63 18.70 -8.27
CA TRP A 71 -3.08 17.32 -8.56
C TRP A 71 -4.38 16.96 -7.84
N VAL A 72 -4.65 17.56 -6.68
CA VAL A 72 -5.90 17.44 -5.92
C VAL A 72 -7.00 18.27 -6.59
N ILE A 73 -6.69 19.53 -6.93
CA ILE A 73 -7.61 20.42 -7.67
C ILE A 73 -8.08 19.74 -8.95
N GLN A 74 -7.14 19.20 -9.73
CA GLN A 74 -7.45 18.46 -10.97
C GLN A 74 -8.33 17.24 -10.71
N ALA A 75 -8.08 16.47 -9.64
CA ALA A 75 -8.89 15.30 -9.30
C ALA A 75 -10.34 15.69 -8.96
N ARG A 76 -10.54 16.67 -8.07
CA ARG A 76 -11.87 17.09 -7.62
C ARG A 76 -12.68 17.70 -8.77
N VAL A 77 -12.04 18.51 -9.63
CA VAL A 77 -12.68 19.07 -10.84
C VAL A 77 -13.04 17.96 -11.82
N GLU A 78 -12.15 17.00 -12.10
CA GLU A 78 -12.45 15.89 -13.02
C GLU A 78 -13.64 15.06 -12.55
N VAL A 79 -13.71 14.74 -11.26
CA VAL A 79 -14.82 13.98 -10.70
C VAL A 79 -16.13 14.76 -10.79
N ALA A 80 -16.11 16.06 -10.50
CA ALA A 80 -17.28 16.92 -10.65
C ALA A 80 -17.79 16.92 -12.10
N VAL A 81 -16.87 16.96 -13.07
CA VAL A 81 -17.24 16.86 -14.49
C VAL A 81 -17.80 15.47 -14.82
N ARG A 82 -17.15 14.37 -14.41
CA ARG A 82 -17.62 13.00 -14.68
C ARG A 82 -19.01 12.70 -14.12
N ARG A 83 -19.39 13.35 -13.01
CA ARG A 83 -20.73 13.22 -12.40
C ARG A 83 -21.82 13.98 -13.16
N LEU A 84 -21.46 14.95 -14.00
CA LEU A 84 -22.38 15.84 -14.72
C LEU A 84 -22.40 15.62 -16.24
N TRP A 85 -21.32 15.08 -16.81
CA TRP A 85 -21.16 14.79 -18.23
C TRP A 85 -20.64 13.38 -18.46
N PRO A 86 -21.06 12.71 -19.55
CA PRO A 86 -20.46 11.46 -19.99
C PRO A 86 -19.07 11.75 -20.57
N VAL A 87 -18.02 11.58 -19.76
CA VAL A 87 -16.63 11.73 -20.20
C VAL A 87 -16.02 10.34 -20.40
N GLU A 88 -15.70 10.01 -21.65
CA GLU A 88 -15.14 8.71 -22.02
C GLU A 88 -13.63 8.60 -21.73
N GLU A 89 -12.86 9.68 -21.92
CA GLU A 89 -11.40 9.63 -21.76
C GLU A 89 -10.90 10.07 -20.36
N PRO A 90 -9.78 9.51 -19.87
CA PRO A 90 -9.14 10.01 -18.66
C PRO A 90 -8.56 11.41 -18.89
N GLY A 91 -9.21 12.45 -18.36
CA GLY A 91 -8.63 13.79 -18.28
C GLY A 91 -7.52 13.90 -17.24
N ALA A 92 -6.64 12.90 -17.17
CA ALA A 92 -5.62 12.77 -16.16
C ALA A 92 -4.55 13.87 -16.27
N PRO A 93 -3.93 14.28 -15.15
CA PRO A 93 -2.80 15.19 -15.17
C PRO A 93 -1.69 14.68 -16.09
N PRO A 94 -0.90 15.55 -16.74
CA PRO A 94 0.36 15.12 -17.32
C PRO A 94 1.20 14.39 -16.27
N ALA A 95 1.81 13.27 -16.63
CA ALA A 95 2.64 12.51 -15.71
C ALA A 95 3.83 13.36 -15.23
N LYS A 96 4.18 13.28 -13.94
CA LYS A 96 5.41 13.88 -13.43
C LYS A 96 6.59 13.03 -13.91
N LYS A 97 7.75 13.65 -14.07
CA LYS A 97 9.00 12.99 -14.50
C LYS A 97 9.64 12.06 -13.44
N VAL A 98 8.97 11.78 -12.32
CA VAL A 98 9.58 10.95 -11.27
C VAL A 98 9.68 9.53 -11.78
N GLN A 99 10.91 9.08 -12.01
CA GLN A 99 11.19 7.69 -12.33
C GLN A 99 11.26 6.93 -11.01
N TYR A 100 10.32 6.01 -10.82
CA TYR A 100 10.40 5.08 -9.71
C TYR A 100 11.22 3.86 -10.16
N PRO A 101 12.20 3.41 -9.37
CA PRO A 101 12.90 2.19 -9.67
C PRO A 101 11.94 1.00 -9.51
N HIS A 102 12.11 -0.01 -10.36
CA HIS A 102 11.39 -1.27 -10.20
C HIS A 102 11.66 -1.87 -8.82
N VAL A 103 10.59 -2.26 -8.11
CA VAL A 103 10.67 -2.85 -6.78
C VAL A 103 10.93 -4.37 -6.89
N PRO A 104 12.02 -4.91 -6.31
CA PRO A 104 12.26 -6.35 -6.31
C PRO A 104 11.20 -7.13 -5.53
N LYS A 105 10.95 -8.38 -5.94
CA LYS A 105 10.00 -9.30 -5.28
C LYS A 105 10.34 -9.53 -3.81
N ASP A 106 11.61 -9.65 -3.48
CA ASP A 106 12.17 -10.00 -2.18
C ASP A 106 12.47 -8.79 -1.27
N ARG A 107 12.11 -7.57 -1.68
CA ARG A 107 12.23 -6.34 -0.87
C ARG A 107 11.67 -6.50 0.55
N LEU A 108 12.28 -5.82 1.52
CA LEU A 108 11.73 -5.66 2.87
C LEU A 108 10.40 -4.91 2.90
N ARG A 109 9.43 -5.48 3.64
CA ARG A 109 8.07 -4.96 3.83
C ARG A 109 7.67 -4.93 5.30
N ARG A 110 8.57 -4.51 6.19
CA ARG A 110 8.38 -4.50 7.65
C ARG A 110 7.18 -3.66 8.04
N THR A 111 6.98 -2.53 7.36
CA THR A 111 5.81 -1.64 7.52
C THR A 111 5.11 -1.39 6.19
N ARG A 112 3.78 -1.47 6.21
CA ARG A 112 2.92 -0.99 5.12
C ARG A 112 1.93 0.04 5.69
N LEU A 113 2.14 1.31 5.36
CA LEU A 113 1.34 2.41 5.89
C LEU A 113 0.04 2.58 5.10
N TYR A 114 -1.10 2.31 5.74
CA TYR A 114 -2.43 2.51 5.16
C TYR A 114 -2.79 4.01 5.12
N LEU A 115 -3.18 4.49 3.94
CA LEU A 115 -3.58 5.87 3.68
C LEU A 115 -4.92 5.84 2.93
N PRO A 116 -6.00 6.38 3.52
CA PRO A 116 -7.28 6.48 2.83
C PRO A 116 -7.18 7.21 1.50
N GLY A 117 -7.72 6.62 0.45
CA GLY A 117 -7.62 7.10 -0.93
C GLY A 117 -8.32 8.43 -1.21
N ASN A 118 -9.11 8.92 -0.26
CA ASN A 118 -9.84 10.19 -0.31
C ASN A 118 -9.18 11.31 0.54
N HIS A 119 -8.08 11.05 1.24
CA HIS A 119 -7.35 12.00 2.11
C HIS A 119 -5.98 12.41 1.50
N PRO A 120 -5.94 13.48 0.68
CA PRO A 120 -4.72 13.87 -0.05
C PRO A 120 -3.58 14.36 0.86
N ASP A 121 -3.89 14.94 2.00
CA ASP A 121 -2.92 15.43 2.98
C ASP A 121 -2.07 14.32 3.60
N PHE A 122 -2.67 13.14 3.77
CA PHE A 122 -1.96 11.96 4.27
C PHE A 122 -0.99 11.41 3.22
N MET A 123 -1.38 11.44 1.94
CA MET A 123 -0.52 10.99 0.83
C MET A 123 0.71 11.87 0.66
N LEU A 124 0.53 13.19 0.73
CA LEU A 124 1.58 14.17 0.45
C LEU A 124 2.84 13.99 1.30
N ASN A 125 2.67 13.64 2.58
CA ASN A 125 3.76 13.57 3.54
C ASN A 125 4.21 12.14 3.86
N ALA A 126 3.54 11.11 3.31
CA ALA A 126 3.76 9.72 3.70
C ALA A 126 5.23 9.27 3.53
N GLY A 127 5.88 9.69 2.43
CA GLY A 127 7.28 9.35 2.15
C GLY A 127 8.28 9.92 3.17
N LEU A 128 7.95 11.02 3.85
CA LEU A 128 8.84 11.65 4.83
C LEU A 128 9.09 10.79 6.07
N PHE A 129 8.17 9.85 6.35
CA PHE A 129 8.25 8.96 7.51
C PHE A 129 8.98 7.65 7.19
N CYS A 130 9.50 7.50 5.97
CA CYS A 130 10.27 6.34 5.52
C CYS A 130 9.62 4.97 5.80
N PRO A 131 8.30 4.76 5.53
CA PRO A 131 7.75 3.41 5.60
C PRO A 131 8.38 2.54 4.51
N ASP A 132 8.40 1.21 4.72
CA ASP A 132 8.86 0.31 3.65
C ASP A 132 7.88 0.32 2.47
N ALA A 133 6.59 0.51 2.73
CA ALA A 133 5.55 0.65 1.72
C ALA A 133 4.43 1.61 2.16
N VAL A 134 3.76 2.22 1.18
CA VAL A 134 2.52 2.97 1.36
C VAL A 134 1.39 2.24 0.65
N ILE A 135 0.21 2.17 1.27
CA ILE A 135 -1.00 1.62 0.68
C ILE A 135 -1.98 2.77 0.49
N LEU A 136 -2.22 3.13 -0.76
CA LEU A 136 -3.31 4.02 -1.15
C LEU A 136 -4.59 3.18 -1.19
N ASP A 137 -5.49 3.41 -0.24
CA ASP A 137 -6.61 2.51 0.01
C ASP A 137 -7.90 2.99 -0.67
N LEU A 138 -8.50 2.16 -1.53
CA LEU A 138 -9.79 2.44 -2.19
C LEU A 138 -10.96 1.68 -1.55
N GLU A 139 -10.68 0.86 -0.53
CA GLU A 139 -11.62 -0.12 -0.01
C GLU A 139 -12.28 0.34 1.29
N ASP A 140 -12.03 -0.28 2.45
CA ASP A 140 -12.82 -0.02 3.67
C ASP A 140 -12.69 1.40 4.22
N SER A 141 -11.57 2.10 3.98
CA SER A 141 -11.41 3.48 4.45
C SER A 141 -12.15 4.52 3.60
N VAL A 142 -12.78 4.11 2.50
CA VAL A 142 -13.47 4.99 1.56
C VAL A 142 -14.95 4.61 1.46
N ALA A 143 -15.82 5.55 1.85
CA ALA A 143 -17.25 5.37 1.74
C ALA A 143 -17.69 5.12 0.29
N PRO A 144 -18.75 4.31 0.04
CA PRO A 144 -19.19 3.95 -1.31
C PRO A 144 -19.39 5.15 -2.25
N ALA A 145 -19.98 6.24 -1.75
CA ALA A 145 -20.26 7.46 -2.51
C ALA A 145 -19.00 8.24 -2.94
N ASP A 146 -17.85 7.94 -2.34
CA ASP A 146 -16.57 8.61 -2.61
C ASP A 146 -15.58 7.73 -3.37
N LYS A 147 -15.93 6.47 -3.69
CA LYS A 147 -15.00 5.53 -4.36
C LYS A 147 -14.61 6.01 -5.76
N ASP A 148 -15.50 6.68 -6.48
CA ASP A 148 -15.18 7.32 -7.76
C ASP A 148 -14.17 8.46 -7.58
N ALA A 149 -14.37 9.31 -6.57
CA ALA A 149 -13.51 10.43 -6.26
C ALA A 149 -12.11 9.98 -5.78
N ALA A 150 -12.07 8.99 -4.89
CA ALA A 150 -10.85 8.41 -4.36
C ALA A 150 -10.00 7.78 -5.47
N ARG A 151 -10.61 7.05 -6.41
CA ARG A 151 -9.88 6.41 -7.53
C ARG A 151 -9.16 7.44 -8.40
N VAL A 152 -9.81 8.54 -8.73
CA VAL A 152 -9.20 9.65 -9.50
C VAL A 152 -8.09 10.32 -8.69
N LEU A 153 -8.29 10.50 -7.38
CA LEU A 153 -7.30 11.10 -6.49
C LEU A 153 -6.05 10.22 -6.35
N VAL A 154 -6.21 8.90 -6.12
CA VAL A 154 -5.12 7.92 -6.06
C VAL A 154 -4.35 7.86 -7.38
N ARG A 155 -5.05 7.83 -8.52
CA ARG A 155 -4.41 7.92 -9.85
C ARG A 155 -3.53 9.17 -9.96
N ASN A 156 -4.03 10.32 -9.53
CA ASN A 156 -3.27 11.57 -9.57
C ASN A 156 -2.09 11.55 -8.58
N ALA A 157 -2.26 10.96 -7.40
CA ALA A 157 -1.20 10.82 -6.41
C ALA A 157 -0.05 9.96 -6.95
N LEU A 158 -0.33 8.81 -7.57
CA LEU A 158 0.67 7.96 -8.22
C LEU A 158 1.48 8.70 -9.30
N ARG A 159 0.85 9.66 -9.98
CA ARG A 159 1.52 10.50 -11.00
C ARG A 159 2.35 11.64 -10.43
N GLN A 160 2.07 12.13 -9.23
CA GLN A 160 2.51 13.48 -8.80
C GLN A 160 3.21 13.52 -7.43
N VAL A 161 2.87 12.60 -6.54
CA VAL A 161 3.40 12.55 -5.16
C VAL A 161 4.69 11.73 -5.14
N ASP A 162 5.72 12.29 -4.51
CA ASP A 162 6.96 11.58 -4.28
C ASP A 162 6.85 10.82 -2.95
N PHE A 163 6.81 9.49 -3.02
CA PHE A 163 6.76 8.61 -1.85
C PHE A 163 8.16 8.18 -1.38
N GLY A 164 9.22 8.80 -1.92
CA GLY A 164 10.60 8.47 -1.59
C GLY A 164 10.94 7.06 -2.04
N SER A 165 11.55 6.27 -1.14
CA SER A 165 11.91 4.87 -1.41
C SER A 165 10.78 3.88 -1.16
N ALA A 166 9.61 4.31 -0.66
CA ALA A 166 8.52 3.43 -0.30
C ALA A 166 7.94 2.71 -1.52
N GLU A 167 7.65 1.41 -1.38
CA GLU A 167 6.86 0.67 -2.37
C GLU A 167 5.44 1.25 -2.44
N ARG A 168 5.00 1.61 -3.64
CA ARG A 168 3.69 2.22 -3.90
C ARG A 168 2.67 1.12 -4.13
N MET A 169 1.86 0.87 -3.11
CA MET A 169 0.81 -0.12 -3.15
C MET A 169 -0.56 0.54 -3.30
N VAL A 170 -1.49 -0.15 -3.96
CA VAL A 170 -2.91 0.25 -3.96
C VAL A 170 -3.77 -0.92 -3.52
N ARG A 171 -4.61 -0.71 -2.50
CA ARG A 171 -5.66 -1.68 -2.13
C ARG A 171 -6.91 -1.36 -2.93
N ILE A 172 -7.21 -2.21 -3.90
CA ILE A 172 -8.43 -2.11 -4.71
C ILE A 172 -9.64 -2.54 -3.87
N ASN A 173 -10.85 -2.25 -4.35
CA ASN A 173 -12.06 -2.88 -3.82
C ASN A 173 -12.12 -4.36 -4.21
N SER A 174 -12.86 -5.14 -3.42
CA SER A 174 -13.14 -6.54 -3.75
C SER A 174 -13.74 -6.66 -5.15
N LEU A 175 -13.26 -7.65 -5.93
CA LEU A 175 -13.81 -7.99 -7.25
C LEU A 175 -15.28 -8.44 -7.21
N ARG A 176 -15.79 -8.76 -6.02
CA ARG A 176 -17.20 -9.09 -5.79
C ARG A 176 -18.12 -7.86 -5.79
N THR A 177 -17.54 -6.65 -5.84
CA THR A 177 -18.26 -5.37 -5.91
C THR A 177 -18.16 -4.76 -7.30
N GLU A 178 -19.03 -3.81 -7.61
CA GLU A 178 -18.97 -3.05 -8.87
C GLU A 178 -17.74 -2.12 -9.00
N TYR A 179 -16.96 -1.98 -7.93
CA TYR A 179 -15.84 -1.04 -7.85
C TYR A 179 -14.49 -1.68 -8.22
N GLY A 180 -14.29 -2.97 -7.88
CA GLY A 180 -12.98 -3.62 -7.99
C GLY A 180 -12.40 -3.60 -9.41
N LEU A 181 -13.20 -3.95 -10.41
CA LEU A 181 -12.76 -3.89 -11.82
C LEU A 181 -12.41 -2.46 -12.25
N LYS A 182 -13.25 -1.48 -11.87
CA LYS A 182 -13.03 -0.06 -12.19
C LYS A 182 -11.73 0.45 -11.55
N ASP A 183 -11.39 -0.03 -10.35
CA ASP A 183 -10.13 0.30 -9.69
C ASP A 183 -8.94 -0.21 -10.50
N VAL A 184 -8.93 -1.50 -10.87
CA VAL A 184 -7.84 -2.10 -11.65
C VAL A 184 -7.66 -1.38 -12.98
N GLU A 185 -8.75 -1.12 -13.71
CA GLU A 185 -8.71 -0.43 -15.01
C GLU A 185 -8.15 1.00 -14.93
N MET A 186 -8.43 1.74 -13.85
CA MET A 186 -7.92 3.11 -13.70
C MET A 186 -6.51 3.17 -13.12
N ILE A 187 -6.17 2.24 -12.23
CA ILE A 187 -4.93 2.30 -11.45
C ILE A 187 -3.78 1.56 -12.12
N ALA A 188 -4.01 0.41 -12.75
CA ALA A 188 -2.93 -0.34 -13.39
C ALA A 188 -2.15 0.48 -14.43
N PRO A 189 -2.78 1.31 -15.29
CA PRO A 189 -2.05 2.17 -16.24
C PRO A 189 -1.07 3.15 -15.59
N GLU A 190 -1.21 3.43 -14.29
CA GLU A 190 -0.31 4.29 -13.52
C GLU A 190 0.90 3.57 -12.94
N ALA A 191 1.04 2.28 -13.24
CA ALA A 191 2.14 1.42 -12.81
C ALA A 191 2.44 1.55 -11.30
N PRO A 192 1.49 1.24 -10.39
CA PRO A 192 1.84 0.98 -9.00
C PRO A 192 2.82 -0.20 -8.92
N ASP A 193 3.51 -0.35 -7.80
CA ASP A 193 4.47 -1.45 -7.62
C ASP A 193 3.73 -2.76 -7.28
N THR A 194 2.66 -2.65 -6.48
CA THR A 194 1.87 -3.80 -5.99
C THR A 194 0.38 -3.44 -5.87
N LEU A 195 -0.52 -4.34 -6.30
CA LEU A 195 -1.95 -4.28 -5.97
C LEU A 195 -2.29 -5.25 -4.83
N LEU A 196 -3.05 -4.77 -3.85
CA LEU A 196 -3.61 -5.61 -2.79
C LEU A 196 -5.02 -6.05 -3.17
N ILE A 197 -5.29 -7.35 -3.06
CA ILE A 197 -6.59 -7.94 -3.38
C ILE A 197 -7.30 -8.25 -2.04
N PRO A 198 -8.25 -7.41 -1.59
CA PRO A 198 -8.97 -7.67 -0.34
C PRO A 198 -9.93 -8.84 -0.50
N LYS A 199 -10.31 -9.44 0.63
CA LYS A 199 -11.35 -10.46 0.76
C LYS A 199 -11.08 -11.63 -0.20
N CYS A 200 -9.80 -12.02 -0.28
CA CYS A 200 -9.34 -13.08 -1.16
C CYS A 200 -9.65 -14.44 -0.52
N GLU A 201 -10.44 -15.25 -1.21
CA GLU A 201 -10.93 -16.52 -0.67
C GLU A 201 -10.49 -17.73 -1.51
N GLY A 202 -9.82 -17.49 -2.64
CA GLY A 202 -9.21 -18.53 -3.44
C GLY A 202 -8.23 -18.04 -4.50
N PRO A 203 -7.43 -18.95 -5.09
CA PRO A 203 -6.58 -18.68 -6.25
C PRO A 203 -7.31 -18.02 -7.42
N GLU A 204 -8.60 -18.31 -7.61
CA GLU A 204 -9.42 -17.72 -8.66
C GLU A 204 -9.51 -16.18 -8.57
N ASP A 205 -9.55 -15.62 -7.36
CA ASP A 205 -9.58 -14.17 -7.16
C ASP A 205 -8.24 -13.53 -7.62
N VAL A 206 -7.12 -14.21 -7.36
CA VAL A 206 -5.77 -13.77 -7.76
C VAL A 206 -5.58 -13.88 -9.27
N GLN A 207 -6.00 -15.01 -9.86
CA GLN A 207 -5.90 -15.26 -11.29
C GLN A 207 -6.70 -14.25 -12.10
N ALA A 208 -7.92 -13.90 -11.66
CA ALA A 208 -8.74 -12.89 -12.30
C ALA A 208 -8.02 -11.52 -12.38
N VAL A 209 -7.39 -11.07 -11.28
CA VAL A 209 -6.60 -9.82 -11.31
C VAL A 209 -5.35 -9.97 -12.19
N ALA A 210 -4.66 -11.11 -12.13
CA ALA A 210 -3.46 -11.35 -12.94
C ALA A 210 -3.75 -11.28 -14.45
N GLU A 211 -4.84 -11.88 -14.92
CA GLU A 211 -5.28 -11.86 -16.32
C GLU A 211 -5.65 -10.43 -16.78
N LEU A 212 -6.36 -9.67 -15.94
CA LEU A 212 -6.65 -8.25 -16.20
C LEU A 212 -5.37 -7.43 -16.34
N LEU A 213 -4.40 -7.67 -15.45
CA LEU A 213 -3.10 -6.97 -15.48
C LEU A 213 -2.30 -7.33 -16.72
N ASP A 214 -2.26 -8.58 -17.16
CA ASP A 214 -1.55 -8.99 -18.39
C ASP A 214 -2.06 -8.18 -19.61
N GLY A 215 -3.38 -8.02 -19.73
CA GLY A 215 -4.00 -7.23 -20.81
C GLY A 215 -3.69 -5.73 -20.71
N LEU A 216 -3.77 -5.15 -19.52
CA LEU A 216 -3.53 -3.72 -19.28
C LEU A 216 -2.04 -3.37 -19.44
N GLU A 217 -1.14 -4.20 -18.92
CA GLU A 217 0.31 -4.03 -19.05
C GLU A 217 0.75 -4.02 -20.51
N SER A 218 0.22 -4.95 -21.31
CA SER A 218 0.48 -4.99 -22.76
C SER A 218 -0.13 -3.78 -23.47
N ARG A 219 -1.38 -3.40 -23.14
CA ARG A 219 -2.09 -2.28 -23.79
C ARG A 219 -1.40 -0.94 -23.54
N PHE A 220 -0.93 -0.71 -22.32
CA PHE A 220 -0.32 0.56 -21.91
C PHE A 220 1.22 0.54 -21.94
N SER A 221 1.84 -0.58 -22.36
CA SER A 221 3.29 -0.75 -22.43
C SER A 221 3.98 -0.37 -21.11
N LEU A 222 3.49 -0.97 -20.01
CA LEU A 222 3.95 -0.60 -18.68
C LEU A 222 5.43 -0.96 -18.47
N PRO A 223 6.17 -0.15 -17.70
CA PRO A 223 7.61 -0.29 -17.52
C PRO A 223 8.01 -1.53 -16.70
N TRP A 224 7.08 -2.12 -15.96
CA TRP A 224 7.28 -3.35 -15.20
C TRP A 224 5.96 -4.09 -15.01
N ARG A 225 6.10 -5.32 -14.51
CA ARG A 225 5.00 -6.18 -14.12
C ARG A 225 4.54 -5.84 -12.70
N ILE A 226 3.25 -5.56 -12.53
CA ILE A 226 2.66 -5.20 -11.24
C ILE A 226 2.54 -6.45 -10.36
N HIS A 227 3.05 -6.37 -9.13
CA HIS A 227 2.96 -7.45 -8.16
C HIS A 227 1.56 -7.55 -7.52
N LEU A 228 1.27 -8.69 -6.90
CA LEU A 228 0.02 -8.93 -6.18
C LEU A 228 0.29 -9.28 -4.71
N MET A 229 -0.58 -8.77 -3.84
CA MET A 229 -0.60 -9.11 -2.42
C MET A 229 -2.05 -9.40 -1.98
N PRO A 230 -2.49 -10.67 -2.03
CA PRO A 230 -3.79 -11.05 -1.52
C PRO A 230 -3.91 -10.82 -0.01
N ILE A 231 -5.06 -10.31 0.44
CA ILE A 231 -5.42 -10.19 1.84
C ILE A 231 -6.35 -11.34 2.20
N VAL A 232 -5.89 -12.17 3.12
CA VAL A 232 -6.62 -13.30 3.67
C VAL A 232 -7.31 -12.85 4.95
N GLU A 233 -8.63 -12.75 4.90
CA GLU A 233 -9.45 -12.17 5.97
C GLU A 233 -10.82 -12.84 6.14
N SER A 234 -10.93 -14.11 5.71
CA SER A 234 -12.08 -14.99 6.00
C SER A 234 -11.60 -16.40 6.37
N ALA A 235 -12.44 -17.19 7.02
CA ALA A 235 -12.16 -18.59 7.36
C ALA A 235 -11.82 -19.41 6.11
N ARG A 236 -12.54 -19.16 5.01
CA ARG A 236 -12.28 -19.80 3.72
C ARG A 236 -10.92 -19.41 3.15
N GLY A 237 -10.58 -18.12 3.18
CA GLY A 237 -9.27 -17.65 2.73
C GLY A 237 -8.13 -18.25 3.54
N VAL A 238 -8.29 -18.32 4.88
CA VAL A 238 -7.30 -18.93 5.79
C VAL A 238 -7.07 -20.39 5.45
N TRP A 239 -8.16 -21.16 5.23
CA TRP A 239 -8.06 -22.57 4.87
C TRP A 239 -7.32 -22.80 3.54
N ARG A 240 -7.41 -21.84 2.61
CA ARG A 240 -6.84 -21.91 1.26
C ARG A 240 -5.56 -21.06 1.07
N ALA A 241 -4.91 -20.65 2.16
CA ALA A 241 -3.80 -19.70 2.11
C ALA A 241 -2.67 -20.11 1.14
N TYR A 242 -2.24 -21.37 1.13
CA TYR A 242 -1.20 -21.85 0.21
C TYR A 242 -1.60 -21.75 -1.26
N GLU A 243 -2.85 -22.10 -1.58
CA GLU A 243 -3.39 -22.05 -2.94
C GLU A 243 -3.47 -20.61 -3.44
N ILE A 244 -3.93 -19.69 -2.59
CA ILE A 244 -3.95 -18.25 -2.87
C ILE A 244 -2.53 -17.73 -3.13
N ALA A 245 -1.57 -18.10 -2.26
CA ALA A 245 -0.17 -17.66 -2.38
C ALA A 245 0.51 -18.18 -3.65
N SER A 246 0.14 -19.38 -4.11
CA SER A 246 0.74 -20.05 -5.27
C SER A 246 0.00 -19.77 -6.59
N ALA A 247 -1.06 -18.97 -6.55
CA ALA A 247 -1.97 -18.78 -7.68
C ALA A 247 -1.34 -18.05 -8.88
N SER A 248 -0.31 -17.23 -8.62
CA SER A 248 0.42 -16.46 -9.63
C SER A 248 1.83 -16.15 -9.16
N ASP A 249 2.78 -16.11 -10.09
CA ASP A 249 4.15 -15.67 -9.84
C ASP A 249 4.26 -14.17 -9.49
N ARG A 250 3.21 -13.39 -9.79
CA ARG A 250 3.03 -12.00 -9.34
C ARG A 250 2.88 -11.88 -7.83
N VAL A 251 2.47 -12.95 -7.13
CA VAL A 251 2.28 -12.90 -5.68
C VAL A 251 3.65 -12.75 -5.00
N VAL A 252 3.79 -11.67 -4.23
CA VAL A 252 5.01 -11.37 -3.46
C VAL A 252 4.82 -11.53 -1.97
N ALA A 253 3.58 -11.43 -1.49
CA ALA A 253 3.24 -11.68 -0.10
C ALA A 253 1.76 -12.06 0.07
N LEU A 254 1.43 -12.72 1.18
CA LEU A 254 0.08 -12.77 1.74
C LEU A 254 -0.02 -11.82 2.92
N ALA A 255 -1.11 -11.07 3.01
CA ALA A 255 -1.45 -10.29 4.19
C ALA A 255 -2.60 -10.95 4.97
N PHE A 256 -2.60 -10.81 6.29
CA PHE A 256 -3.72 -11.24 7.15
C PHE A 256 -4.54 -10.04 7.62
N GLY A 257 -5.86 -10.09 7.43
CA GLY A 257 -6.81 -9.09 7.93
C GLY A 257 -7.57 -9.62 9.15
N ALA A 258 -7.19 -9.18 10.35
CA ALA A 258 -7.75 -9.76 11.58
C ALA A 258 -9.18 -9.30 11.89
N GLU A 259 -9.53 -8.03 11.63
CA GLU A 259 -10.86 -7.49 11.94
C GLU A 259 -11.95 -8.25 11.16
N ASP A 260 -11.81 -8.28 9.83
CA ASP A 260 -12.73 -9.00 8.95
C ASP A 260 -12.76 -10.51 9.23
N PHE A 261 -11.59 -11.11 9.53
CA PHE A 261 -11.53 -12.52 9.90
C PHE A 261 -12.33 -12.81 11.18
N THR A 262 -12.17 -12.00 12.23
CA THR A 262 -12.90 -12.19 13.48
C THR A 262 -14.41 -12.01 13.31
N ALA A 263 -14.82 -11.05 12.47
CA ALA A 263 -16.22 -10.88 12.10
C ALA A 263 -16.78 -12.11 11.35
N ASP A 264 -16.02 -12.68 10.40
CA ASP A 264 -16.42 -13.85 9.62
C ASP A 264 -16.61 -15.11 10.49
N ILE A 265 -15.74 -15.33 11.47
CA ILE A 265 -15.85 -16.48 12.38
C ILE A 265 -16.78 -16.24 13.58
N GLY A 266 -17.33 -15.04 13.72
CA GLY A 266 -18.20 -14.65 14.84
C GLY A 266 -17.47 -14.55 16.18
N ALA A 267 -16.19 -14.17 16.17
CA ALA A 267 -15.38 -13.95 17.36
C ALA A 267 -15.18 -12.44 17.62
N GLU A 268 -14.94 -12.09 18.88
CA GLU A 268 -14.48 -10.74 19.25
C GLU A 268 -12.96 -10.70 19.22
N LYS A 269 -12.41 -9.66 18.60
CA LYS A 269 -10.97 -9.43 18.58
C LYS A 269 -10.49 -9.05 19.98
N THR A 270 -9.45 -9.75 20.47
CA THR A 270 -8.89 -9.52 21.80
C THR A 270 -7.48 -8.95 21.71
N PRO A 271 -7.01 -8.21 22.73
CA PRO A 271 -5.60 -7.80 22.81
C PRO A 271 -4.63 -9.01 22.85
N GLU A 272 -5.07 -10.15 23.39
CA GLU A 272 -4.26 -11.37 23.44
C GLU A 272 -4.14 -12.09 22.09
N GLY A 273 -5.07 -11.85 21.16
CA GLY A 273 -5.03 -12.42 19.80
C GLY A 273 -5.24 -13.94 19.70
N ARG A 274 -5.74 -14.59 20.76
CA ARG A 274 -5.94 -16.06 20.78
C ARG A 274 -6.92 -16.54 19.72
N GLU A 275 -7.96 -15.75 19.47
CA GLU A 275 -8.99 -16.01 18.46
C GLU A 275 -8.44 -16.08 17.04
N SER A 276 -7.34 -15.37 16.76
CA SER A 276 -6.70 -15.32 15.44
C SER A 276 -5.40 -16.13 15.37
N PHE A 277 -4.93 -16.72 16.47
CA PHE A 277 -3.64 -17.41 16.54
C PHE A 277 -3.50 -18.53 15.48
N VAL A 278 -4.49 -19.41 15.37
CA VAL A 278 -4.44 -20.52 14.39
C VAL A 278 -4.47 -19.98 12.96
N ALA A 279 -5.30 -18.96 12.70
CA ALA A 279 -5.40 -18.34 11.38
C ALA A 279 -4.08 -17.67 10.96
N ARG A 280 -3.48 -16.89 11.85
CA ARG A 280 -2.16 -16.27 11.65
C ARG A 280 -1.09 -17.31 11.34
N CYS A 281 -1.05 -18.41 12.10
CA CYS A 281 -0.12 -19.52 11.83
C CYS A 281 -0.34 -20.15 10.45
N LEU A 282 -1.59 -20.41 10.06
CA LEU A 282 -1.91 -21.00 8.76
C LEU A 282 -1.56 -20.07 7.59
N VAL A 283 -1.78 -18.76 7.73
CA VAL A 283 -1.37 -17.78 6.71
C VAL A 283 0.14 -17.74 6.57
N VAL A 284 0.89 -17.74 7.68
CA VAL A 284 2.36 -17.84 7.62
C VAL A 284 2.78 -19.13 6.90
N LEU A 285 2.25 -20.28 7.30
CA LEU A 285 2.60 -21.57 6.67
C LEU A 285 2.29 -21.56 5.17
N GLY A 286 1.11 -21.08 4.77
CA GLY A 286 0.72 -20.98 3.35
C GLY A 286 1.65 -20.07 2.55
N ALA A 287 1.97 -18.89 3.07
CA ALA A 287 2.90 -17.96 2.43
C ALA A 287 4.31 -18.54 2.31
N LYS A 288 4.87 -19.10 3.40
CA LYS A 288 6.23 -19.67 3.39
C LYS A 288 6.33 -20.90 2.49
N ALA A 289 5.31 -21.75 2.46
CA ALA A 289 5.26 -22.91 1.58
C ALA A 289 5.26 -22.51 0.09
N ALA A 290 4.65 -21.37 -0.25
CA ALA A 290 4.68 -20.80 -1.60
C ALA A 290 5.95 -19.96 -1.89
N GLY A 291 6.85 -19.79 -0.91
CA GLY A 291 8.06 -18.99 -1.06
C GLY A 291 7.83 -17.48 -1.12
N VAL A 292 6.72 -16.98 -0.57
CA VAL A 292 6.37 -15.56 -0.53
C VAL A 292 6.38 -15.03 0.90
N GLN A 293 6.37 -13.71 1.06
CA GLN A 293 6.35 -13.08 2.39
C GLN A 293 4.99 -13.27 3.08
N ALA A 294 5.00 -13.27 4.41
CA ALA A 294 3.78 -13.27 5.23
C ALA A 294 3.70 -11.94 5.98
N ILE A 295 2.59 -11.23 5.89
CA ILE A 295 2.42 -9.91 6.50
C ILE A 295 1.25 -9.91 7.48
N ASP A 296 1.51 -9.45 8.70
CA ASP A 296 0.53 -9.45 9.78
C ASP A 296 -0.43 -8.25 9.71
N THR A 297 -1.51 -8.36 10.48
CA THR A 297 -2.59 -7.37 10.60
C THR A 297 -2.13 -6.03 11.20
N VAL A 298 -2.95 -5.00 11.06
CA VAL A 298 -2.76 -3.69 11.73
C VAL A 298 -2.92 -3.76 13.25
N TYR A 299 -2.29 -2.83 13.95
CA TYR A 299 -2.55 -2.54 15.37
C TYR A 299 -3.34 -1.23 15.47
N SER A 300 -4.55 -1.30 16.04
CA SER A 300 -5.53 -0.21 15.98
C SER A 300 -5.29 0.90 16.99
N ASP A 301 -4.75 0.57 18.18
CA ASP A 301 -4.44 1.58 19.18
C ASP A 301 -3.11 2.29 18.83
N VAL A 302 -3.23 3.52 18.32
CA VAL A 302 -2.08 4.34 17.91
C VAL A 302 -1.26 4.84 19.11
N GLN A 303 -1.88 4.99 20.28
CA GLN A 303 -1.22 5.55 21.47
C GLN A 303 -0.49 4.48 22.27
N ASP A 304 -0.93 3.22 22.19
CA ASP A 304 -0.29 2.10 22.86
C ASP A 304 0.93 1.54 22.08
N VAL A 305 2.03 2.27 22.18
CA VAL A 305 3.31 1.90 21.55
C VAL A 305 3.89 0.61 22.15
N GLU A 306 3.69 0.35 23.44
CA GLU A 306 4.24 -0.85 24.09
C GLU A 306 3.48 -2.11 23.63
N GLY A 307 2.14 -2.07 23.60
CA GLY A 307 1.34 -3.15 23.06
C GLY A 307 1.60 -3.40 21.57
N LEU A 308 1.83 -2.34 20.78
CA LEU A 308 2.30 -2.47 19.40
C LEU A 308 3.63 -3.25 19.31
N ILE A 309 4.62 -2.93 20.14
CA ILE A 309 5.92 -3.61 20.15
C ILE A 309 5.75 -5.09 20.54
N GLN A 310 4.94 -5.39 21.55
CA GLN A 310 4.68 -6.76 21.99
C GLN A 310 3.97 -7.58 20.90
N SER A 311 2.91 -7.03 20.31
CA SER A 311 2.18 -7.63 19.17
C SER A 311 3.11 -7.88 17.97
N THR A 312 4.00 -6.92 17.69
CA THR A 312 4.96 -7.06 16.58
C THR A 312 6.00 -8.14 16.86
N ARG A 313 6.52 -8.23 18.09
CA ARG A 313 7.45 -9.30 18.49
C ARG A 313 6.81 -10.68 18.42
N GLU A 314 5.54 -10.79 18.76
CA GLU A 314 4.78 -12.03 18.56
C GLU A 314 4.67 -12.36 17.06
N SER A 315 4.37 -11.36 16.22
CA SER A 315 4.33 -11.54 14.76
C SER A 315 5.65 -12.08 14.20
N VAL A 316 6.78 -11.51 14.66
CA VAL A 316 8.13 -11.98 14.30
C VAL A 316 8.35 -13.43 14.77
N SER A 317 7.90 -13.79 15.97
CA SER A 317 8.08 -15.14 16.51
C SER A 317 7.27 -16.20 15.75
N LEU A 318 6.11 -15.83 15.22
CA LEU A 318 5.29 -16.66 14.34
C LEU A 318 5.88 -16.82 12.93
N GLY A 319 6.75 -15.90 12.50
CA GLY A 319 7.42 -15.95 11.20
C GLY A 319 6.89 -14.96 10.15
N PHE A 320 6.11 -13.96 10.55
CA PHE A 320 5.75 -12.84 9.68
C PHE A 320 7.00 -12.02 9.31
N ASP A 321 7.01 -11.42 8.12
CA ASP A 321 8.07 -10.55 7.60
C ASP A 321 7.73 -9.06 7.70
N GLY A 322 6.50 -8.73 8.08
CA GLY A 322 6.05 -7.35 8.22
C GLY A 322 4.69 -7.20 8.88
N LYS A 323 4.26 -5.95 9.03
CA LYS A 323 2.98 -5.58 9.66
C LYS A 323 2.35 -4.38 8.96
N GLY A 324 1.01 -4.39 8.89
CA GLY A 324 0.27 -3.18 8.53
C GLY A 324 0.38 -2.11 9.62
N VAL A 325 0.53 -0.84 9.24
CA VAL A 325 0.48 0.31 10.17
C VAL A 325 -0.50 1.35 9.66
N ILE A 326 -1.18 2.04 10.57
CA ILE A 326 -2.22 3.04 10.26
C ILE A 326 -1.80 4.45 10.68
N HIS A 327 -0.65 4.61 11.32
CA HIS A 327 -0.14 5.91 11.75
C HIS A 327 1.39 5.97 11.68
N PRO A 328 1.99 7.12 11.26
CA PRO A 328 3.45 7.26 11.18
C PRO A 328 4.21 6.94 12.48
N LEU A 329 3.63 7.22 13.64
CA LEU A 329 4.23 6.90 14.95
C LEU A 329 4.48 5.40 15.16
N GLN A 330 3.82 4.53 14.40
CA GLN A 330 3.99 3.08 14.50
C GLN A 330 5.17 2.57 13.68
N ILE A 331 5.70 3.35 12.73
CA ILE A 331 6.73 2.89 11.77
C ILE A 331 8.01 2.48 12.49
N GLU A 332 8.60 3.41 13.24
CA GLU A 332 9.89 3.17 13.91
C GLU A 332 9.81 2.05 14.98
N PRO A 333 8.80 2.00 15.86
CA PRO A 333 8.62 0.87 16.77
C PRO A 333 8.53 -0.48 16.05
N VAL A 334 7.80 -0.55 14.93
CA VAL A 334 7.68 -1.78 14.13
C VAL A 334 9.01 -2.15 13.47
N HIS A 335 9.70 -1.19 12.84
CA HIS A 335 11.03 -1.41 12.24
C HIS A 335 12.01 -1.98 13.26
N ARG A 336 12.05 -1.42 14.47
CA ARG A 336 12.89 -1.90 15.57
C ARG A 336 12.51 -3.30 16.04
N ALA A 337 11.22 -3.64 16.09
CA ALA A 337 10.77 -4.96 16.52
C ALA A 337 11.07 -6.06 15.49
N PHE A 338 11.09 -5.72 14.19
CA PHE A 338 11.52 -6.62 13.11
C PHE A 338 13.06 -6.70 12.95
N ALA A 339 13.81 -5.78 13.56
CA ALA A 339 15.27 -5.79 13.48
C ALA A 339 15.89 -6.89 14.36
N PRO A 340 16.94 -7.58 13.88
CA PRO A 340 17.68 -8.50 14.71
C PRO A 340 18.40 -7.76 15.84
N THR A 341 18.44 -8.34 17.04
CA THR A 341 19.14 -7.73 18.18
C THR A 341 20.66 -7.81 18.00
N PRO A 342 21.45 -6.92 18.65
CA PRO A 342 22.91 -7.00 18.62
C PRO A 342 23.45 -8.39 19.01
N GLU A 343 22.82 -9.05 19.98
CA GLU A 343 23.19 -10.40 20.43
C GLU A 343 22.87 -11.46 19.36
N GLN A 344 21.76 -11.31 18.63
CA GLN A 344 21.41 -12.20 17.52
C GLN A 344 22.38 -12.03 16.36
N ILE A 345 22.76 -10.79 16.04
CA ILE A 345 23.76 -10.48 15.00
C ILE A 345 25.09 -11.13 15.40
N GLU A 346 25.61 -10.84 16.59
CA GLU A 346 26.90 -11.38 17.05
C GLU A 346 26.90 -12.92 17.07
N ARG A 347 25.83 -13.52 17.57
CA ARG A 347 25.68 -14.97 17.55
C ARG A 347 25.69 -15.53 16.12
N ALA A 348 25.01 -14.87 15.19
CA ALA A 348 24.99 -15.28 13.79
C ALA A 348 26.39 -15.17 13.15
N ARG A 349 27.16 -14.13 13.47
CA ARG A 349 28.55 -14.00 13.01
C ARG A 349 29.44 -15.13 13.47
N GLN A 350 29.37 -15.47 14.76
CA GLN A 350 30.13 -16.58 15.33
C GLN A 350 29.78 -17.91 14.65
N ILE A 351 28.51 -18.13 14.31
CA ILE A 351 28.06 -19.32 13.59
C ILE A 351 28.65 -19.37 12.18
N VAL A 352 28.57 -18.28 11.42
CA VAL A 352 29.12 -18.20 10.05
C VAL A 352 30.65 -18.37 10.07
N ALA A 353 31.36 -17.72 10.98
CA ALA A 353 32.81 -17.85 11.11
C ALA A 353 33.24 -19.28 11.47
N ALA A 354 32.50 -19.97 12.36
CA ALA A 354 32.77 -21.36 12.70
C ALA A 354 32.56 -22.32 11.52
N LEU A 355 31.58 -22.04 10.65
CA LEU A 355 31.35 -22.79 9.41
C LEU A 355 32.49 -22.60 8.41
N GLU A 356 32.88 -21.35 8.16
CA GLU A 356 34.00 -21.04 7.25
C GLU A 356 35.31 -21.67 7.73
N GLU A 357 35.56 -21.69 9.04
CA GLU A 357 36.75 -22.35 9.59
C GLU A 357 36.69 -23.88 9.46
N ALA A 358 35.52 -24.49 9.64
CA ALA A 358 35.35 -25.92 9.43
C ALA A 358 35.58 -26.30 7.96
N GLU A 359 35.03 -25.51 7.02
CA GLU A 359 35.25 -25.66 5.58
C GLU A 359 36.74 -25.52 5.21
N ARG A 360 37.44 -24.50 5.74
CA ARG A 360 38.90 -24.33 5.54
C ARG A 360 39.71 -25.53 6.03
N ARG A 361 39.25 -26.21 7.09
CA ARG A 361 39.89 -27.41 7.65
C ARG A 361 39.44 -28.71 6.98
N GLY A 362 38.54 -28.66 6.00
CA GLY A 362 37.96 -29.85 5.37
C GLY A 362 37.05 -30.67 6.30
N SER A 363 36.57 -30.08 7.39
CA SER A 363 35.64 -30.72 8.33
C SER A 363 34.20 -30.42 7.93
N GLY A 364 33.38 -31.46 7.77
CA GLY A 364 31.93 -31.32 7.56
C GLY A 364 31.14 -30.92 8.82
N VAL A 365 31.81 -30.79 9.97
CA VAL A 365 31.19 -30.48 11.26
C VAL A 365 31.79 -29.18 11.81
N ALA A 366 30.93 -28.19 12.00
CA ALA A 366 31.24 -26.95 12.71
C ALA A 366 30.57 -26.94 14.09
N THR A 367 31.27 -26.42 15.09
CA THR A 367 30.76 -26.31 16.46
C THR A 367 30.97 -24.91 17.00
N LEU A 368 30.03 -24.40 17.78
CA LEU A 368 30.19 -23.14 18.50
C LEU A 368 29.87 -23.34 19.98
N GLY A 369 30.94 -23.35 20.79
CA GLY A 369 30.88 -23.86 22.16
C GLY A 369 30.66 -25.38 22.16
N SER A 370 29.67 -25.87 22.91
CA SER A 370 29.32 -27.29 22.98
C SER A 370 28.26 -27.73 21.97
N LYS A 371 27.75 -26.82 21.13
CA LYS A 371 26.65 -27.09 20.19
C LYS A 371 27.15 -27.26 18.76
N MET A 372 26.69 -28.30 18.09
CA MET A 372 26.89 -28.51 16.65
C MET A 372 26.08 -27.50 15.84
N ILE A 373 26.65 -27.02 14.75
CA ILE A 373 25.99 -26.17 13.78
C ILE A 373 25.56 -27.06 12.61
N ASP A 374 24.25 -27.21 12.43
CA ASP A 374 23.65 -27.90 11.30
C ASP A 374 23.22 -26.90 10.20
N ALA A 375 22.78 -27.42 9.05
CA ALA A 375 22.36 -26.60 7.92
C ALA A 375 21.21 -25.62 8.25
N PRO A 376 20.17 -26.00 9.03
CA PRO A 376 19.15 -25.06 9.49
C PRO A 376 19.69 -23.91 10.35
N VAL A 377 20.61 -24.19 11.29
CA VAL A 377 21.23 -23.17 12.14
C VAL A 377 22.08 -22.22 11.29
N ALA A 378 22.83 -22.76 10.31
CA ALA A 378 23.61 -21.97 9.35
C ALA A 378 22.72 -21.05 8.51
N ALA A 379 21.63 -21.58 7.93
CA ALA A 379 20.70 -20.80 7.11
C ALA A 379 20.06 -19.66 7.90
N ARG A 380 19.67 -19.91 9.15
CA ARG A 380 19.13 -18.88 10.05
C ARG A 380 20.14 -17.78 10.36
N ALA A 381 21.39 -18.15 10.65
CA ALA A 381 22.46 -17.19 10.91
C ALA A 381 22.73 -16.30 9.69
N ARG A 382 22.87 -16.89 8.49
CA ARG A 382 23.03 -16.12 7.24
C ARG A 382 21.87 -15.16 6.99
N ARG A 383 20.63 -15.60 7.23
CA ARG A 383 19.44 -14.75 7.11
C ARG A 383 19.46 -13.56 8.08
N ILE A 384 19.89 -13.77 9.33
CA ILE A 384 20.01 -12.68 10.33
C ILE A 384 21.02 -11.64 9.86
N LEU A 385 22.18 -12.06 9.34
CA LEU A 385 23.21 -11.14 8.86
C LEU A 385 22.74 -10.39 7.61
N GLN A 386 22.08 -11.08 6.67
CA GLN A 386 21.49 -10.45 5.48
C GLN A 386 20.46 -9.38 5.87
N LEU A 387 19.57 -9.70 6.81
CA LEU A 387 18.57 -8.76 7.32
C LEU A 387 19.23 -7.55 8.00
N ALA A 388 20.27 -7.77 8.82
CA ALA A 388 21.01 -6.69 9.46
C ALA A 388 21.66 -5.75 8.42
N LYS A 389 22.22 -6.30 7.33
CA LYS A 389 22.80 -5.54 6.23
C LYS A 389 21.75 -4.70 5.50
N GLU A 390 20.61 -5.29 5.15
CA GLU A 390 19.50 -4.59 4.48
C GLU A 390 18.92 -3.45 5.35
N MET A 391 18.98 -3.60 6.67
CA MET A 391 18.57 -2.56 7.63
C MET A 391 19.67 -1.55 7.97
N GLY A 392 20.84 -1.62 7.33
CA GLY A 392 21.92 -0.65 7.49
C GLY A 392 22.75 -0.81 8.78
N PHE A 393 22.68 -1.96 9.47
CA PHE A 393 23.58 -2.23 10.58
C PHE A 393 25.00 -2.44 10.06
N ARG A 394 25.99 -1.81 10.71
CA ARG A 394 27.40 -2.04 10.39
C ARG A 394 27.81 -3.43 10.89
N ILE A 395 28.12 -4.31 9.95
CA ILE A 395 28.68 -5.62 10.21
C ILE A 395 30.21 -5.42 10.22
N GLU A 396 30.81 -5.10 11.38
CA GLU A 396 32.28 -4.91 11.54
C GLU A 396 33.10 -6.01 10.84
N GLY A 397 33.94 -5.70 9.85
CA GLY A 397 34.72 -6.68 9.09
C GLY A 397 34.23 -6.96 7.67
N GLU A 398 33.16 -6.31 7.22
CA GLU A 398 32.93 -6.02 5.79
C GLU A 398 33.55 -4.65 5.48
N GLU A 399 34.47 -4.57 4.51
CA GLU A 399 35.09 -3.32 4.02
C GLU A 399 34.08 -2.38 3.35
#